data_AF-A0ABD0S818-F1
#
_entry.id   AF-A0ABD0S818-F1
#
_cell.length_a   1.000
_cell.length_b   1.000
_cell.length_c   1.000
_cell.angle_alpha   90.00
_cell.angle_beta   90.00
_cell.angle_gamma   90.00
#
_symmetry.space_group_name_H-M   'P 1'
#
loop_
_entity.id
_entity.type
_entity.pdbx_description
1 polymer ?
#
loop_
_entity_poly.entity_id
_entity_poly.type
_entity_poly.pdbx_seq_one_letter_code
_entity_poly.pdbx_strand_id
1 'polypeptide(L)'
;MEILLDEDVYGNTIFHELAEAGSRSLLERFARHKRDEFEPIIRQRNMYGESCVHVAAKTQTGPRAKTVMKLLKELGADLSATFNSWTVLHIAVQREEYELTRWLCYQNGVDKRAKNPDGLTAYEMACAMNNKKMIDLLKQYKADVQPAD
;
A
#
# COMPACT_ATOMS: atom_id res chain seq x y z
N MET A 1 21.31 -7.10 -13.96
CA MET A 1 19.99 -6.77 -14.54
C MET A 1 19.11 -8.01 -14.56
N GLU A 2 19.65 -9.21 -14.87
CA GLU A 2 18.95 -10.51 -14.81
C GLU A 2 18.22 -10.79 -13.48
N ILE A 3 18.91 -10.64 -12.33
CA ILE A 3 18.32 -10.90 -10.99
C ILE A 3 17.08 -10.05 -10.67
N LEU A 4 16.90 -8.90 -11.34
CA LEU A 4 15.74 -8.03 -11.08
C LEU A 4 14.46 -8.51 -11.77
N LEU A 5 14.59 -9.35 -12.80
CA LEU A 5 13.47 -9.92 -13.56
C LEU A 5 13.10 -11.33 -13.08
N ASP A 6 13.88 -11.91 -12.17
CA ASP A 6 13.56 -13.21 -11.60
C ASP A 6 12.31 -13.10 -10.70
N GLU A 7 11.42 -14.06 -10.88
CA GLU A 7 10.22 -14.26 -10.06
C GLU A 7 10.34 -15.59 -9.32
N ASP A 8 9.83 -15.65 -8.09
CA ASP A 8 9.68 -16.92 -7.37
C ASP A 8 8.52 -17.77 -7.95
N VAL A 9 8.28 -18.93 -7.34
CA VAL A 9 7.20 -19.86 -7.76
C VAL A 9 5.79 -19.28 -7.65
N TYR A 10 5.62 -18.14 -6.99
CA TYR A 10 4.35 -17.43 -6.82
C TYR A 10 4.29 -16.15 -7.67
N GLY A 11 5.27 -15.89 -8.53
CA GLY A 11 5.36 -14.66 -9.32
C GLY A 11 5.79 -13.44 -8.49
N ASN A 12 6.37 -13.64 -7.31
CA ASN A 12 6.91 -12.53 -6.52
C ASN A 12 8.21 -12.05 -7.17
N THR A 13 8.21 -10.78 -7.57
CA THR A 13 9.44 -10.06 -7.92
C THR A 13 10.23 -9.69 -6.67
N ILE A 14 11.48 -9.24 -6.86
CA ILE A 14 12.31 -8.70 -5.79
C ILE A 14 11.59 -7.63 -4.93
N PHE A 15 10.69 -6.82 -5.50
CA PHE A 15 9.98 -5.81 -4.71
C PHE A 15 8.90 -6.41 -3.80
N HIS A 16 8.31 -7.54 -4.17
CA HIS A 16 7.40 -8.28 -3.28
C HIS A 16 8.19 -8.86 -2.09
N GLU A 17 9.33 -9.49 -2.36
CA GLU A 17 10.21 -10.04 -1.32
C GLU A 17 10.72 -8.95 -0.37
N LEU A 18 11.17 -7.81 -0.91
CA LEU A 18 11.64 -6.68 -0.10
C LEU A 18 10.51 -6.05 0.73
N ALA A 19 9.29 -6.02 0.19
CA ALA A 19 8.09 -5.56 0.89
C ALA A 19 7.73 -6.48 2.05
N GLU A 20 7.73 -7.80 1.82
CA GLU A 20 7.46 -8.83 2.82
C GLU A 20 8.54 -8.89 3.91
N ALA A 21 9.81 -8.87 3.51
CA ALA A 21 10.92 -8.86 4.43
C ALA A 21 11.04 -7.53 5.19
N GLY A 22 10.36 -6.47 4.73
CA GLY A 22 10.46 -5.11 5.25
C GLY A 22 11.88 -4.55 5.16
N SER A 23 12.58 -4.86 4.06
CA SER A 23 14.01 -4.65 3.85
C SER A 23 14.36 -3.20 3.54
N ARG A 24 14.21 -2.34 4.55
CA ARG A 24 14.49 -0.89 4.47
C ARG A 24 15.84 -0.58 3.82
N SER A 25 16.92 -1.18 4.29
CA SER A 25 18.28 -0.85 3.82
C SER A 25 18.48 -1.16 2.33
N LEU A 26 17.85 -2.23 1.82
CA LEU A 26 17.93 -2.57 0.40
C LEU A 26 17.06 -1.63 -0.44
N LEU A 27 15.83 -1.35 0.01
CA LEU A 27 14.96 -0.37 -0.64
C LEU A 27 15.62 1.02 -0.73
N GLU A 28 16.29 1.47 0.34
CA GLU A 28 17.08 2.72 0.33
C GLU A 28 18.25 2.67 -0.66
N ARG A 29 18.88 1.51 -0.85
CA ARG A 29 19.93 1.35 -1.87
C ARG A 29 19.32 1.48 -3.27
N PHE A 30 18.21 0.77 -3.55
CA PHE A 30 17.51 0.90 -4.82
C PHE A 30 17.07 2.34 -5.10
N ALA A 31 16.60 3.06 -4.10
CA ALA A 31 16.13 4.45 -4.26
C ALA A 31 17.24 5.44 -4.65
N ARG A 32 18.52 5.06 -4.49
CA ARG A 32 19.70 5.84 -4.95
C ARG A 32 20.09 5.57 -6.40
N HIS A 33 19.49 4.56 -7.04
CA HIS A 33 19.74 4.19 -8.44
C HIS A 33 18.63 4.73 -9.35
N LYS A 34 18.80 4.59 -10.68
CA LYS A 34 17.86 5.13 -11.67
C LYS A 34 16.50 4.43 -11.57
N ARG A 35 15.45 5.21 -11.29
CA ARG A 35 14.08 4.71 -11.08
C ARG A 35 13.49 4.05 -12.32
N ASP A 36 13.85 4.51 -13.51
CA ASP A 36 13.29 4.01 -14.78
C ASP A 36 13.58 2.52 -15.01
N GLU A 37 14.68 2.00 -14.45
CA GLU A 37 15.02 0.58 -14.54
C GLU A 37 14.08 -0.30 -13.70
N PHE A 38 13.44 0.25 -12.68
CA PHE A 38 12.57 -0.49 -11.75
C PHE A 38 11.09 -0.36 -12.07
N GLU A 39 10.69 0.66 -12.84
CA GLU A 39 9.30 0.93 -13.21
C GLU A 39 8.55 -0.31 -13.73
N PRO A 40 9.10 -1.11 -14.68
CA PRO A 40 8.39 -2.27 -15.20
C PRO A 40 8.26 -3.42 -14.20
N ILE A 41 9.03 -3.43 -13.09
CA ILE A 41 9.09 -4.54 -12.13
C ILE A 41 8.30 -4.20 -10.86
N ILE A 42 8.40 -2.97 -10.37
CA ILE A 42 7.78 -2.56 -9.10
C ILE A 42 6.25 -2.55 -9.16
N ARG A 43 5.69 -2.41 -10.36
CA ARG A 43 4.24 -2.39 -10.62
C ARG A 43 3.67 -3.76 -11.00
N GLN A 44 4.51 -4.79 -11.10
CA GLN A 44 4.05 -6.14 -11.42
C GLN A 44 3.17 -6.69 -10.31
N ARG A 45 2.35 -7.67 -10.71
CA ARG A 45 1.44 -8.39 -9.83
C ARG A 45 1.88 -9.85 -9.79
N ASN A 46 1.97 -10.41 -8.60
CA ASN A 46 2.24 -11.82 -8.41
C ASN A 46 1.04 -12.69 -8.84
N MET A 47 1.12 -14.02 -8.72
CA MET A 47 0.06 -14.95 -9.11
C MET A 47 -1.22 -14.81 -8.29
N TYR A 48 -1.14 -14.21 -7.10
CA TYR A 48 -2.33 -13.84 -6.34
C TYR A 48 -2.99 -12.59 -6.94
N GLY A 49 -2.29 -11.78 -7.71
CA GLY A 49 -2.76 -10.50 -8.22
C GLY A 49 -2.34 -9.32 -7.34
N GLU A 50 -1.46 -9.54 -6.36
CA GLU A 50 -0.93 -8.51 -5.48
C GLU A 50 0.24 -7.80 -6.11
N SER A 51 0.29 -6.47 -6.00
CA SER A 51 1.54 -5.70 -6.15
C SER A 51 2.29 -5.62 -4.81
N CYS A 52 3.58 -5.28 -4.84
CA CYS A 52 4.45 -5.16 -3.66
C CYS A 52 3.89 -4.28 -2.54
N VAL A 53 3.08 -3.25 -2.86
CA VAL A 53 2.44 -2.39 -1.85
C VAL A 53 1.36 -3.11 -1.05
N HIS A 54 0.67 -4.09 -1.64
CA HIS A 54 -0.30 -4.92 -0.92
C HIS A 54 0.43 -5.84 0.05
N VAL A 55 1.51 -6.48 -0.42
CA VAL A 55 2.39 -7.31 0.42
C VAL A 55 2.93 -6.50 1.59
N ALA A 56 3.44 -5.29 1.35
CA ALA A 56 3.91 -4.40 2.43
C ALA A 56 2.81 -4.08 3.43
N ALA A 57 1.61 -3.73 2.97
CA ALA A 57 0.47 -3.42 3.85
C ALA A 57 0.00 -4.64 4.65
N LYS A 58 0.09 -5.86 4.10
CA LYS A 58 -0.30 -7.11 4.76
C LYS A 58 0.74 -7.64 5.76
N THR A 59 2.02 -7.34 5.57
CA THR A 59 3.10 -8.02 6.31
C THR A 59 3.78 -7.10 7.31
N GLN A 60 3.88 -5.81 7.00
CA GLN A 60 4.57 -4.85 7.86
C GLN A 60 3.60 -4.19 8.84
N THR A 61 4.13 -3.76 9.98
CA THR A 61 3.36 -3.09 11.04
C THR A 61 4.06 -1.83 11.55
N GLY A 62 3.28 -0.93 12.14
CA GLY A 62 3.76 0.26 12.84
C GLY A 62 4.63 1.20 11.97
N PRO A 63 5.66 1.84 12.56
CA PRO A 63 6.54 2.77 11.83
C PRO A 63 7.27 2.12 10.64
N ARG A 64 7.48 0.79 10.70
CA ARG A 64 8.14 0.02 9.64
C ARG A 64 7.27 -0.03 8.39
N ALA A 65 5.98 -0.29 8.53
CA ALA A 65 5.04 -0.35 7.41
C ALA A 65 5.04 0.96 6.62
N LYS A 66 4.91 2.09 7.32
CA LYS A 66 4.99 3.43 6.73
C LYS A 66 6.33 3.68 6.03
N THR A 67 7.44 3.25 6.63
CA THR A 67 8.78 3.45 6.04
C THR A 67 8.94 2.66 4.75
N VAL A 68 8.54 1.38 4.75
CA VAL A 68 8.58 0.52 3.55
C VAL A 68 7.68 1.09 2.46
N MET A 69 6.44 1.46 2.80
CA MET A 69 5.49 2.03 1.84
C MET A 69 5.97 3.34 1.21
N LYS A 70 6.64 4.20 2.00
CA LYS A 70 7.29 5.42 1.49
C LYS A 70 8.36 5.11 0.46
N LEU A 71 9.27 4.19 0.77
CA LEU A 71 10.37 3.83 -0.12
C LEU A 71 9.87 3.17 -1.41
N LEU A 72 8.87 2.28 -1.32
CA LEU A 72 8.22 1.70 -2.50
C LEU A 72 7.57 2.78 -3.38
N LYS A 73 6.84 3.72 -2.78
CA LYS A 73 6.26 4.86 -3.50
C LYS A 73 7.33 5.71 -4.18
N GLU A 74 8.44 6.00 -3.49
CA GLU A 74 9.58 6.71 -4.07
C GLU A 74 10.17 5.95 -5.27
N LEU A 75 10.23 4.64 -5.21
CA LEU A 75 10.69 3.79 -6.31
C LEU A 75 9.68 3.67 -7.47
N GLY A 76 8.48 4.26 -7.37
CA GLY A 76 7.48 4.29 -8.44
C GLY A 76 6.33 3.29 -8.26
N ALA A 77 6.23 2.64 -7.10
CA ALA A 77 5.12 1.75 -6.80
C ALA A 77 3.78 2.50 -6.85
N ASP A 78 2.76 1.82 -7.37
CA ASP A 78 1.41 2.38 -7.51
C ASP A 78 0.57 2.14 -6.25
N LEU A 79 0.26 3.22 -5.51
CA LEU A 79 -0.60 3.15 -4.33
C LEU A 79 -2.09 3.05 -4.67
N SER A 80 -2.48 3.27 -5.92
CA SER A 80 -3.87 3.12 -6.39
C SER A 80 -4.21 1.68 -6.77
N ALA A 81 -3.19 0.81 -6.84
CA ALA A 81 -3.37 -0.58 -7.20
C ALA A 81 -4.36 -1.28 -6.25
N THR A 82 -5.20 -2.11 -6.85
CA THR A 82 -6.18 -2.94 -6.14
C THR A 82 -5.87 -4.42 -6.32
N PHE A 83 -6.15 -5.25 -5.32
CA PHE A 83 -6.12 -6.71 -5.42
C PHE A 83 -7.45 -7.26 -4.89
N ASN A 84 -8.21 -8.00 -5.69
CA ASN A 84 -9.59 -8.41 -5.37
C ASN A 84 -10.46 -7.23 -4.90
N SER A 85 -10.35 -6.07 -5.56
CA SER A 85 -10.99 -4.80 -5.17
C SER A 85 -10.55 -4.23 -3.81
N TRP A 86 -9.61 -4.85 -3.10
CA TRP A 86 -8.99 -4.25 -1.91
C TRP A 86 -7.90 -3.27 -2.32
N THR A 87 -7.87 -2.11 -1.66
CA THR A 87 -6.78 -1.14 -1.78
C THR A 87 -5.84 -1.28 -0.59
N VAL A 88 -4.66 -0.68 -0.66
CA VAL A 88 -3.75 -0.58 0.50
C VAL A 88 -4.40 0.12 1.70
N LEU A 89 -5.35 1.03 1.48
CA LEU A 89 -6.09 1.69 2.57
C LEU A 89 -7.07 0.73 3.25
N HIS A 90 -7.77 -0.11 2.49
CA HIS A 90 -8.60 -1.16 3.07
C HIS A 90 -7.78 -2.14 3.92
N ILE A 91 -6.64 -2.59 3.41
CA ILE A 91 -5.73 -3.51 4.13
C ILE A 91 -5.24 -2.87 5.44
N ALA A 92 -4.82 -1.60 5.40
CA ALA A 92 -4.37 -0.89 6.59
C ALA A 92 -5.48 -0.74 7.65
N VAL A 93 -6.73 -0.51 7.24
CA VAL A 93 -7.89 -0.45 8.14
C VAL A 93 -8.20 -1.80 8.76
N GLN A 94 -8.29 -2.85 7.94
CA GLN A 94 -8.57 -4.21 8.42
C GLN A 94 -7.54 -4.69 9.45
N ARG A 95 -6.28 -4.29 9.28
CA ARG A 95 -5.18 -4.64 10.18
C ARG A 95 -5.00 -3.68 11.35
N GLU A 96 -5.87 -2.68 11.48
CA GLU A 96 -5.78 -1.62 12.49
C GLU A 96 -4.43 -0.86 12.49
N GLU A 97 -3.81 -0.73 11.32
CA GLU A 97 -2.53 -0.04 11.17
C GLU A 97 -2.74 1.47 11.13
N TYR A 98 -2.96 2.07 12.31
CA TYR A 98 -3.31 3.49 12.44
C TYR A 98 -2.25 4.42 11.83
N GLU A 99 -0.95 4.13 12.01
CA GLU A 99 0.11 4.99 11.47
C GLU A 99 0.19 4.91 9.94
N LEU A 100 0.09 3.70 9.37
CA LEU A 100 0.05 3.52 7.92
C LEU A 100 -1.20 4.17 7.34
N THR A 101 -2.37 3.95 7.96
CA THR A 101 -3.64 4.56 7.54
C THR A 101 -3.54 6.09 7.52
N ARG A 102 -3.00 6.69 8.59
CA ARG A 102 -2.77 8.14 8.66
C ARG A 102 -1.90 8.59 7.50
N TRP A 103 -0.77 7.93 7.26
CA TRP A 103 0.14 8.32 6.19
C TRP A 103 -0.50 8.19 4.80
N LEU A 104 -1.19 7.08 4.53
CA LEU A 104 -1.91 6.83 3.27
C LEU A 104 -2.97 7.89 2.99
N CYS A 105 -3.65 8.39 4.03
CA CYS A 105 -4.66 9.45 3.87
C CYS A 105 -4.10 10.78 3.31
N TYR A 106 -2.79 11.00 3.37
CA TYR A 106 -2.12 12.18 2.80
C TYR A 106 -1.45 11.92 1.45
N GLN A 107 -1.52 10.70 0.91
CA GLN A 107 -0.83 10.36 -0.33
C GLN A 107 -1.73 10.59 -1.54
N ASN A 108 -1.20 11.32 -2.53
CA ASN A 108 -1.75 11.33 -3.88
C ASN A 108 -1.77 9.89 -4.43
N GLY A 109 -2.83 9.56 -5.17
CA GLY A 109 -3.03 8.22 -5.74
C GLY A 109 -3.74 7.22 -4.81
N VAL A 110 -3.96 7.54 -3.53
CA VAL A 110 -4.78 6.70 -2.66
C VAL A 110 -6.25 7.10 -2.79
N ASP A 111 -7.06 6.26 -3.44
CA ASP A 111 -8.50 6.46 -3.52
C ASP A 111 -9.20 6.09 -2.20
N LYS A 112 -9.68 7.11 -1.49
CA LYS A 112 -10.40 6.99 -0.21
C LYS A 112 -11.86 6.56 -0.38
N ARG A 113 -12.38 6.60 -1.61
CA ARG A 113 -13.76 6.28 -1.99
C ARG A 113 -13.89 4.93 -2.70
N ALA A 114 -12.76 4.28 -3.01
CA ALA A 114 -12.74 2.92 -3.53
C ALA A 114 -13.55 2.00 -2.60
N LYS A 115 -14.28 1.06 -3.21
CA LYS A 115 -15.09 0.07 -2.49
C LYS A 115 -14.45 -1.30 -2.62
N ASN A 116 -14.37 -2.02 -1.50
CA ASN A 116 -13.97 -3.41 -1.46
C ASN A 116 -15.10 -4.33 -2.01
N PRO A 117 -14.93 -5.67 -2.05
CA PRO A 117 -15.95 -6.61 -2.52
C PRO A 117 -17.29 -6.55 -1.78
N ASP A 118 -17.29 -6.10 -0.51
CA ASP A 118 -18.51 -5.92 0.29
C ASP A 118 -19.23 -4.60 -0.04
N GLY A 119 -18.71 -3.83 -0.99
CA GLY A 119 -19.24 -2.51 -1.36
C GLY A 119 -18.91 -1.40 -0.35
N LEU A 120 -17.97 -1.65 0.56
CA LEU A 120 -17.57 -0.73 1.62
C LEU A 120 -16.30 0.03 1.26
N THR A 121 -16.28 1.33 1.55
CA THR A 121 -15.04 2.11 1.64
C THR A 121 -14.25 1.73 2.89
N ALA A 122 -12.96 2.09 2.93
CA ALA A 122 -12.13 1.87 4.11
C ALA A 122 -12.72 2.53 5.39
N TYR A 123 -13.39 3.67 5.24
CA TYR A 123 -14.12 4.29 6.34
C TYR A 123 -15.34 3.48 6.79
N GLU A 124 -16.16 3.02 5.85
CA GLU A 124 -17.35 2.23 6.17
C GLU A 124 -16.96 0.88 6.79
N MET A 125 -15.85 0.30 6.37
CA MET A 125 -15.25 -0.87 7.00
C MET A 125 -14.84 -0.60 8.45
N ALA A 126 -14.20 0.54 8.73
CA ALA A 126 -13.89 0.95 10.11
C ALA A 126 -15.16 1.11 10.96
N CYS A 127 -16.25 1.61 10.37
CA CYS A 127 -17.57 1.66 11.02
C CYS A 127 -18.15 0.27 11.30
N ALA A 128 -18.10 -0.65 10.32
CA ALA A 128 -18.57 -2.02 10.47
C ALA A 128 -17.79 -2.80 11.53
N MET A 129 -16.49 -2.52 11.68
CA MET A 129 -15.62 -3.08 12.72
C MET A 129 -15.82 -2.44 14.10
N ASN A 130 -16.63 -1.37 14.21
CA ASN A 130 -16.81 -0.56 15.42
C ASN A 130 -15.48 -0.01 16.00
N ASN A 131 -14.49 0.25 15.13
CA ASN A 131 -13.18 0.75 15.55
C ASN A 131 -13.20 2.28 15.65
N LYS A 132 -13.59 2.80 16.82
CA LYS A 132 -13.74 4.25 17.07
C LYS A 132 -12.47 5.04 16.72
N LYS A 133 -11.29 4.54 17.11
CA LYS A 133 -10.02 5.22 16.84
C LYS A 133 -9.74 5.32 15.34
N MET A 134 -10.04 4.28 14.57
CA MET A 134 -9.86 4.29 13.11
C MET A 134 -10.90 5.18 12.42
N ILE A 135 -12.15 5.15 12.91
CA ILE A 135 -13.22 6.05 12.45
C ILE A 135 -12.79 7.51 12.63
N ASP A 136 -12.32 7.89 13.81
CA ASP A 136 -11.92 9.27 14.10
C ASP A 136 -10.72 9.70 13.26
N LEU A 137 -9.75 8.81 13.07
CA LEU A 137 -8.63 9.03 12.16
C LEU A 137 -9.12 9.31 10.74
N LEU A 138 -9.99 8.46 10.19
CA LEU A 138 -10.47 8.61 8.81
C LEU A 138 -11.44 9.79 8.64
N LYS A 139 -12.20 10.18 9.67
CA LYS A 139 -13.07 11.38 9.66
C LYS A 139 -12.28 12.66 9.46
N GLN A 140 -11.15 12.80 10.17
CA GLN A 140 -10.27 13.96 10.03
C GLN A 140 -9.88 14.20 8.56
N TYR A 141 -9.78 13.12 7.78
CA TYR A 141 -9.37 13.18 6.37
C TYR A 141 -10.51 13.10 5.35
N LYS A 142 -11.75 12.89 5.82
CA LYS A 142 -12.97 13.11 5.01
C LYS A 142 -13.37 14.58 4.97
N ALA A 143 -13.05 15.36 6.01
CA ALA A 143 -13.39 16.79 6.09
C ALA A 143 -12.63 17.65 5.06
N ASP A 144 -11.43 17.23 4.64
CA ASP A 144 -10.61 17.94 3.64
C ASP A 144 -11.03 17.69 2.18
N VAL A 145 -12.11 16.93 1.94
CA VAL A 145 -12.58 16.59 0.59
C VAL A 145 -14.07 16.90 0.46
N GLN A 146 -14.44 18.16 0.72
CA GLN A 146 -15.72 18.66 0.25
C GLN A 146 -15.70 18.72 -1.30
N PRO A 147 -16.80 18.36 -1.97
CA PRO A 147 -16.95 18.73 -3.36
C PRO A 147 -16.91 20.25 -3.46
N ALA A 148 -16.17 20.80 -4.43
CA ALA A 148 -16.50 22.13 -4.92
C ALA A 148 -17.95 22.06 -5.44
N ASP A 149 -18.73 23.08 -5.08
CA ASP A 149 -20.15 23.25 -5.42
C ASP A 149 -20.50 22.89 -6.88
#